data_AF-A0A970WR17-F1
#
_entry.id   AF-A0A970WR17-F1
#
_cell.length_a   1.000
_cell.length_b   1.000
_cell.length_c   1.000
_cell.angle_alpha   90.00
_cell.angle_beta   90.00
_cell.angle_gamma   90.00
#
_symmetry.space_group_name_H-M   'P 1'
#
loop_
_entity.id
_entity.type
_entity.pdbx_description
1 polymer ?
#
loop_
_entity_poly.entity_id
_entity_poly.type
_entity_poly.pdbx_seq_one_letter_code
_entity_poly.pdbx_strand_id
1 'polypeptide(L)'
;MSIQRILQRTLKAFEPRPRSNRGSIRHRPFRVEALEQRRLLAVFSVNSALDTIDANPGDGLAQDAAGNTTLRAAIMEANASPSADTINLPAGTYNLTLTGFGENGAATGDLDITEDLTIAGADAATTTIDATALLDRIFDLREEATVAISGLTLTGGKAGNSGTYAGHEDNGGAVRADYLTNWTLTGCVLTGNSAPNSSFGQGGAIDNSDGELSLVNQLALHAAGKIH
;
A
#
# COMPACT_ATOMS: atom_id res chain seq x y z
N MET A 1 31.46 -100.31 45.05
CA MET A 1 30.79 -100.67 43.78
C MET A 1 29.31 -100.31 43.88
N SER A 2 28.74 -99.77 42.80
CA SER A 2 27.31 -99.36 42.62
C SER A 2 26.83 -98.14 43.41
N ILE A 3 26.55 -96.99 42.77
CA ILE A 3 25.37 -96.58 41.95
C ILE A 3 24.11 -96.33 42.80
N GLN A 4 23.54 -95.13 42.62
CA GLN A 4 22.14 -94.66 42.76
C GLN A 4 21.98 -93.48 43.75
N ARG A 5 21.69 -92.26 43.29
CA ARG A 5 20.37 -91.69 42.88
C ARG A 5 19.71 -91.03 44.10
N ILE A 6 19.34 -89.74 44.01
CA ILE A 6 18.01 -89.17 44.36
C ILE A 6 18.04 -87.65 44.61
N LEU A 7 17.33 -86.96 43.70
CA LEU A 7 16.42 -85.80 43.83
C LEU A 7 16.91 -84.46 44.42
N GLN A 8 17.01 -83.43 43.58
CA GLN A 8 15.97 -82.43 43.21
C GLN A 8 15.86 -81.28 44.23
N ARG A 9 16.49 -80.14 43.89
CA ARG A 9 16.12 -78.82 44.43
C ARG A 9 15.87 -77.86 43.27
N THR A 10 14.59 -77.78 42.92
CA THR A 10 13.83 -76.55 42.60
C THR A 10 14.51 -75.48 41.74
N LEU A 11 14.25 -75.55 40.43
CA LEU A 11 14.21 -74.38 39.54
C LEU A 11 12.84 -73.72 39.66
N LYS A 12 12.77 -72.46 40.10
CA LYS A 12 11.66 -71.56 39.78
C LYS A 12 12.23 -70.27 39.21
N ALA A 13 11.77 -69.97 38.00
CA ALA A 13 12.28 -68.96 37.09
C ALA A 13 12.14 -67.54 37.66
N PHE A 14 13.16 -66.72 37.37
CA PHE A 14 13.16 -65.28 37.60
C PHE A 14 12.35 -64.63 36.46
N GLU A 15 11.10 -64.26 36.73
CA GLU A 15 10.27 -63.55 35.75
C GLU A 15 10.71 -62.08 35.66
N PRO A 16 11.05 -61.56 34.45
CA PRO A 16 11.35 -60.15 34.28
C PRO A 16 10.08 -59.30 34.40
N ARG A 17 10.15 -58.21 35.17
CA ARG A 17 9.06 -57.25 35.35
C ARG A 17 8.64 -56.63 34.00
N PRO A 18 7.33 -56.38 33.77
CA PRO A 18 6.90 -55.71 32.55
C PRO A 18 7.46 -54.29 32.49
N ARG A 19 8.05 -53.94 31.34
CA ARG A 19 8.54 -52.58 31.05
C ARG A 19 7.36 -51.62 31.04
N SER A 20 7.42 -50.58 31.86
CA SER A 20 6.45 -49.48 31.79
C SER A 20 6.61 -48.77 30.43
N ASN A 21 5.50 -48.69 29.71
CA ASN A 21 5.45 -48.07 28.40
C ASN A 21 5.58 -46.55 28.60
N ARG A 22 6.80 -46.00 28.47
CA ARG A 22 6.99 -44.54 28.44
C ARG A 22 6.38 -44.04 27.14
N GLY A 23 5.16 -43.52 27.23
CA GLY A 23 4.46 -42.92 26.09
C GLY A 23 5.37 -41.91 25.41
N SER A 24 5.49 -42.01 24.08
CA SER A 24 6.26 -41.05 23.30
C SER A 24 5.69 -39.66 23.56
N ILE A 25 6.51 -38.73 24.05
CA ILE A 25 6.16 -37.32 24.03
C ILE A 25 6.07 -36.95 22.55
N ARG A 26 4.84 -36.86 22.05
CA ARG A 26 4.58 -36.31 20.73
C ARG A 26 4.91 -34.83 20.84
N HIS A 27 6.08 -34.43 20.37
CA HIS A 27 6.34 -33.03 20.06
C HIS A 27 5.28 -32.63 19.03
N ARG A 28 4.27 -31.90 19.48
CA ARG A 28 3.42 -31.15 18.56
C ARG A 28 4.39 -30.19 17.86
N PRO A 29 4.60 -30.28 16.54
CA PRO A 29 5.32 -29.23 15.86
C PRO A 29 4.60 -27.93 16.21
N PHE A 30 5.34 -26.91 16.62
CA PHE A 30 4.82 -25.56 16.62
C PHE A 30 4.37 -25.32 15.18
N ARG A 31 3.06 -25.36 14.98
CA ARG A 31 2.46 -24.86 13.75
C ARG A 31 2.69 -23.36 13.86
N VAL A 32 3.71 -22.89 13.17
CA VAL A 32 3.75 -21.48 12.78
C VAL A 32 2.59 -21.39 11.80
N GLU A 33 1.42 -21.05 12.32
CA GLU A 33 0.34 -20.55 11.50
C GLU A 33 0.97 -19.37 10.77
N ALA A 34 1.18 -19.52 9.45
CA ALA A 34 1.42 -18.37 8.62
C ALA A 34 0.30 -17.42 9.00
N LEU A 35 0.66 -16.27 9.59
CA LEU A 35 -0.27 -15.20 9.95
C LEU A 35 -1.23 -15.12 8.77
N GLU A 36 -2.49 -15.53 8.98
CA GLU A 36 -3.46 -15.44 7.91
C GLU A 36 -3.33 -14.05 7.34
N GLN A 37 -3.20 -13.94 6.02
CA GLN A 37 -3.10 -12.67 5.30
C GLN A 37 -4.06 -11.72 5.99
N ARG A 38 -3.54 -10.74 6.73
CA ARG A 38 -4.38 -9.89 7.55
C ARG A 38 -5.24 -9.12 6.55
N ARG A 39 -6.47 -9.58 6.33
CA ARG A 39 -7.56 -8.83 5.70
C ARG A 39 -8.06 -7.74 6.66
N LEU A 40 -7.14 -7.09 7.35
CA LEU A 40 -7.41 -6.07 8.33
C LEU A 40 -7.00 -4.75 7.70
N LEU A 41 -7.97 -3.85 7.60
CA LEU A 41 -7.74 -2.45 7.27
C LEU A 41 -6.62 -1.90 8.17
N ALA A 42 -5.54 -1.45 7.56
CA ALA A 42 -4.48 -0.72 8.22
C ALA A 42 -4.81 0.78 8.23
N VAL A 43 -4.34 1.46 9.27
CA VAL A 43 -4.42 2.92 9.37
C VAL A 43 -3.00 3.47 9.52
N PHE A 44 -2.52 4.16 8.50
CA PHE A 44 -1.24 4.84 8.51
C PHE A 44 -1.43 6.30 8.89
N SER A 45 -0.76 6.75 9.95
CA SER A 45 -0.76 8.16 10.35
C SER A 45 0.55 8.80 9.93
N VAL A 46 0.48 9.67 8.91
CA VAL A 46 1.67 10.37 8.40
C VAL A 46 2.20 11.32 9.47
N ASN A 47 3.49 11.24 9.75
CA ASN A 47 4.16 12.05 10.77
C ASN A 47 5.31 12.91 10.23
N SER A 48 5.62 12.78 8.93
CA SER A 48 6.66 13.55 8.26
C SER A 48 6.15 14.06 6.91
N ALA A 49 6.51 15.32 6.61
CA ALA A 49 6.21 15.97 5.34
C ALA A 49 7.32 15.77 4.29
N LEU A 50 8.37 15.01 4.63
CA LEU A 50 9.40 14.63 3.68
C LEU A 50 8.81 13.71 2.60
N ASP A 51 9.43 13.72 1.43
CA ASP A 51 9.15 12.78 0.36
C ASP A 51 10.26 11.72 0.31
N THR A 52 10.04 10.64 1.04
CA THR A 52 10.94 9.49 1.12
C THR A 52 10.16 8.20 0.98
N ILE A 53 10.79 7.20 0.37
CA ILE A 53 10.23 5.87 0.15
C ILE A 53 10.11 5.09 1.46
N ASP A 54 9.25 4.08 1.44
CA ASP A 54 9.25 3.03 2.46
C ASP A 54 10.57 2.23 2.39
N ALA A 55 11.14 1.92 3.54
CA ALA A 55 12.32 1.09 3.65
C ALA A 55 12.04 -0.38 3.33
N ASN A 56 10.87 -0.92 3.71
CA ASN A 56 10.50 -2.32 3.54
C ASN A 56 9.00 -2.50 3.24
N PRO A 57 8.54 -2.21 2.00
CA PRO A 57 7.14 -2.43 1.62
C PRO A 57 6.63 -3.84 1.94
N GLY A 58 5.45 -3.93 2.55
CA GLY A 58 4.74 -5.15 2.92
C GLY A 58 5.12 -5.73 4.28
N ASP A 59 5.88 -5.00 5.10
CA ASP A 59 6.21 -5.41 6.47
C ASP A 59 5.16 -4.98 7.52
N GLY A 60 4.13 -4.26 7.10
CA GLY A 60 3.05 -3.71 7.91
C GLY A 60 3.37 -2.34 8.53
N LEU A 61 4.52 -1.75 8.21
CA LEU A 61 5.00 -0.48 8.75
C LEU A 61 5.38 0.46 7.62
N ALA A 62 4.56 1.48 7.40
CA ALA A 62 4.85 2.58 6.49
C ALA A 62 6.02 3.46 6.98
N GLN A 63 7.26 2.99 6.97
CA GLN A 63 8.41 3.66 7.58
C GLN A 63 9.57 3.84 6.60
N ASP A 64 10.04 5.08 6.48
CA ASP A 64 11.29 5.39 5.79
C ASP A 64 12.52 4.87 6.56
N ALA A 65 13.71 5.02 5.97
CA ALA A 65 14.97 4.58 6.59
C ALA A 65 15.30 5.28 7.92
N ALA A 66 14.63 6.39 8.25
CA ALA A 66 14.74 7.12 9.50
C ALA A 66 13.59 6.81 10.49
N GLY A 67 12.67 5.91 10.14
CA GLY A 67 11.51 5.53 10.95
C GLY A 67 10.32 6.49 10.87
N ASN A 68 10.32 7.44 9.93
CA ASN A 68 9.18 8.33 9.72
C ASN A 68 8.17 7.71 8.75
N THR A 69 6.90 8.03 8.97
CA THR A 69 5.83 7.71 8.03
C THR A 69 5.56 8.92 7.17
N THR A 70 6.03 8.88 5.92
CA THR A 70 5.73 9.85 4.88
C THR A 70 4.49 9.43 4.09
N LEU A 71 3.93 10.35 3.30
CA LEU A 71 2.83 10.01 2.39
C LEU A 71 3.23 8.92 1.40
N ARG A 72 4.41 9.05 0.78
CA ARG A 72 4.90 8.07 -0.20
C ARG A 72 5.12 6.70 0.44
N ALA A 73 5.77 6.63 1.61
CA ALA A 73 5.95 5.36 2.31
C ALA A 73 4.60 4.71 2.65
N ALA A 74 3.62 5.50 3.11
CA ALA A 74 2.29 4.98 3.42
C ALA A 74 1.54 4.42 2.21
N ILE A 75 1.71 5.03 1.03
CA ILE A 75 1.12 4.51 -0.21
C ILE A 75 1.85 3.25 -0.67
N MET A 76 3.18 3.22 -0.60
CA MET A 76 3.97 2.03 -0.94
C MET A 76 3.60 0.83 -0.06
N GLU A 77 3.39 1.06 1.24
CA GLU A 77 2.95 0.01 2.16
C GLU A 77 1.51 -0.45 1.87
N ALA A 78 0.59 0.49 1.61
CA ALA A 78 -0.79 0.16 1.24
C ALA A 78 -0.86 -0.67 -0.05
N ASN A 79 -0.08 -0.30 -1.08
CA ASN A 79 0.00 -1.04 -2.34
C ASN A 79 0.58 -2.47 -2.16
N ALA A 80 1.35 -2.72 -1.09
CA ALA A 80 1.87 -4.05 -0.78
C ALA A 80 0.85 -4.96 -0.06
N SER A 81 -0.33 -4.44 0.27
CA SER A 81 -1.39 -5.13 0.99
C SER A 81 -2.67 -5.19 0.15
N PRO A 82 -3.27 -6.38 -0.05
CA PRO A 82 -4.53 -6.51 -0.81
C PRO A 82 -5.76 -6.10 0.01
N SER A 83 -5.58 -5.28 1.05
CA SER A 83 -6.64 -4.84 1.97
C SER A 83 -6.91 -3.36 1.79
N ALA A 84 -8.18 -2.97 1.93
CA ALA A 84 -8.55 -1.56 1.92
C ALA A 84 -7.94 -0.84 3.12
N ASP A 85 -6.98 0.05 2.86
CA ASP A 85 -6.21 0.76 3.88
C ASP A 85 -6.60 2.24 3.98
N THR A 86 -6.24 2.88 5.09
CA THR A 86 -6.51 4.30 5.33
C THR A 86 -5.24 5.06 5.68
N ILE A 87 -4.97 6.15 4.97
CA ILE A 87 -3.92 7.11 5.26
C ILE A 87 -4.56 8.37 5.84
N ASN A 88 -4.21 8.68 7.09
CA ASN A 88 -4.53 9.95 7.71
C ASN A 88 -3.37 10.92 7.47
N LEU A 89 -3.69 12.05 6.84
CA LEU A 89 -2.74 13.09 6.49
C LEU A 89 -3.03 14.34 7.35
N PRO A 90 -2.23 14.60 8.40
CA PRO A 90 -2.37 15.80 9.21
C PRO A 90 -2.20 17.08 8.38
N ALA A 91 -2.64 18.20 8.96
CA ALA A 91 -2.42 19.52 8.34
C ALA A 91 -0.91 19.75 8.10
N GLY A 92 -0.58 20.23 6.90
CA GLY A 92 0.79 20.37 6.44
C GLY A 92 0.87 20.54 4.94
N THR A 93 2.10 20.80 4.46
CA THR A 93 2.42 20.84 3.03
C THR A 93 3.39 19.71 2.73
N TYR A 94 2.97 18.80 1.86
CA TYR A 94 3.70 17.61 1.44
C TYR A 94 4.23 17.85 0.03
N ASN A 95 5.51 18.23 -0.05
CA ASN A 95 6.16 18.52 -1.32
C ASN A 95 6.69 17.23 -1.93
N LEU A 96 6.17 16.83 -3.08
CA LEU A 96 6.71 15.71 -3.84
C LEU A 96 7.95 16.17 -4.60
N THR A 97 9.07 15.49 -4.36
CA THR A 97 10.41 15.89 -4.81
C THR A 97 11.23 14.75 -5.41
N LEU A 98 10.86 13.49 -5.18
CA LEU A 98 11.51 12.33 -5.79
C LEU A 98 11.10 12.24 -7.26
N THR A 99 11.82 12.92 -8.14
CA THR A 99 11.54 12.91 -9.58
C THR A 99 11.89 11.57 -10.22
N GLY A 100 11.11 11.16 -11.21
CA GLY A 100 11.30 9.96 -12.03
C GLY A 100 10.06 9.79 -12.92
N PHE A 101 10.10 8.86 -13.88
CA PHE A 101 8.99 8.59 -14.79
C PHE A 101 8.93 7.09 -15.12
N GLY A 102 7.74 6.60 -15.49
CA GLY A 102 7.55 5.26 -16.07
C GLY A 102 7.75 4.11 -15.08
N GLU A 103 7.61 4.39 -13.79
CA GLU A 103 7.51 3.39 -12.73
C GLU A 103 6.04 3.24 -12.30
N ASN A 104 5.68 2.19 -11.57
CA ASN A 104 4.27 1.92 -11.21
C ASN A 104 4.14 1.44 -9.74
N GLY A 105 5.09 1.81 -8.89
CA GLY A 105 5.18 1.41 -7.49
C GLY A 105 5.35 2.59 -6.54
N ALA A 106 5.08 3.82 -6.99
CA ALA A 106 5.21 5.05 -6.23
C ALA A 106 6.61 5.29 -5.62
N ALA A 107 7.68 4.70 -6.15
CA ALA A 107 9.05 4.94 -5.71
C ALA A 107 9.61 6.30 -6.18
N THR A 108 9.20 6.79 -7.35
CA THR A 108 9.63 8.07 -7.96
C THR A 108 8.57 8.63 -8.90
N GLY A 109 8.47 9.94 -9.02
CA GLY A 109 7.43 10.56 -9.84
C GLY A 109 6.12 10.60 -9.06
N ASP A 110 5.02 10.35 -9.75
CA ASP A 110 3.69 10.30 -9.15
C ASP A 110 3.57 9.23 -8.06
N LEU A 111 2.44 9.27 -7.37
CA LEU A 111 2.07 8.31 -6.35
C LEU A 111 1.06 7.34 -6.97
N ASP A 112 1.55 6.21 -7.46
CA ASP A 112 0.71 5.11 -7.92
C ASP A 112 -0.12 4.55 -6.77
N ILE A 113 -1.40 4.32 -7.01
CA ILE A 113 -2.31 3.63 -6.09
C ILE A 113 -2.88 2.43 -6.84
N THR A 114 -2.49 1.23 -6.41
CA THR A 114 -2.84 -0.04 -7.07
C THR A 114 -3.83 -0.87 -6.26
N GLU A 115 -4.05 -0.52 -4.99
CA GLU A 115 -4.95 -1.22 -4.08
C GLU A 115 -6.00 -0.26 -3.49
N ASP A 116 -7.06 -0.82 -2.92
CA ASP A 116 -8.13 -0.04 -2.28
C ASP A 116 -7.56 0.89 -1.19
N LEU A 117 -7.78 2.19 -1.33
CA LEU A 117 -7.14 3.17 -0.45
C LEU A 117 -8.02 4.38 -0.14
N THR A 118 -8.09 4.72 1.14
CA THR A 118 -8.66 5.99 1.60
C THR A 118 -7.55 6.94 2.04
N ILE A 119 -7.52 8.15 1.48
CA ILE A 119 -6.63 9.24 1.90
C ILE A 119 -7.48 10.37 2.48
N ALA A 120 -7.29 10.63 3.77
CA ALA A 120 -8.05 11.63 4.52
C ALA A 120 -7.12 12.74 5.02
N GLY A 121 -7.23 13.92 4.40
CA GLY A 121 -6.63 15.16 4.89
C GLY A 121 -7.41 15.77 6.04
N ALA A 122 -6.73 16.58 6.86
CA ALA A 122 -7.37 17.28 7.97
C ALA A 122 -8.42 18.30 7.50
N ASP A 123 -8.10 19.07 6.45
CA ASP A 123 -8.98 20.02 5.77
C ASP A 123 -8.26 20.54 4.51
N ALA A 124 -8.97 20.80 3.42
CA ALA A 124 -8.36 21.24 2.16
C ALA A 124 -7.63 22.58 2.28
N ALA A 125 -8.03 23.47 3.18
CA ALA A 125 -7.36 24.75 3.40
C ALA A 125 -6.03 24.61 4.18
N THR A 126 -5.78 23.47 4.82
CA THR A 126 -4.61 23.26 5.69
C THR A 126 -3.76 22.06 5.32
N THR A 127 -4.22 21.21 4.41
CA THR A 127 -3.53 19.99 3.96
C THR A 127 -3.29 20.09 2.47
N THR A 128 -2.03 20.26 2.07
CA THR A 128 -1.65 20.46 0.66
C THR A 128 -0.65 19.40 0.22
N ILE A 129 -0.92 18.76 -0.92
CA ILE A 129 0.07 17.98 -1.66
C ILE A 129 0.52 18.82 -2.86
N ASP A 130 1.82 19.11 -2.92
CA ASP A 130 2.42 19.99 -3.92
C ASP A 130 3.42 19.21 -4.78
N ALA A 131 3.10 19.06 -6.06
CA ALA A 131 3.93 18.41 -7.07
C ALA A 131 4.68 19.39 -7.99
N THR A 132 4.76 20.69 -7.64
CA THR A 132 5.43 21.71 -8.47
C THR A 132 6.88 21.34 -8.79
N ALA A 133 7.58 20.69 -7.85
CA ALA A 133 8.95 20.24 -8.03
C ALA A 133 9.08 18.87 -8.70
N LEU A 134 7.99 18.11 -8.78
CA LEU A 134 7.99 16.72 -9.23
C LEU A 134 8.12 16.60 -10.75
N LEU A 135 7.56 17.56 -11.48
CA LEU A 135 7.45 17.54 -12.95
C LEU A 135 6.68 16.32 -13.48
N ASP A 136 5.82 15.73 -12.64
CA ASP A 136 4.91 14.64 -12.94
C ASP A 136 3.54 14.91 -12.28
N ARG A 137 2.60 13.99 -12.45
CA ARG A 137 1.29 14.01 -11.77
C ARG A 137 1.42 13.83 -10.27
N ILE A 138 0.33 14.02 -9.54
CA ILE A 138 0.30 13.73 -8.10
C ILE A 138 -0.05 12.26 -7.87
N PHE A 139 -1.16 11.80 -8.45
CA PHE A 139 -1.65 10.42 -8.29
C PHE A 139 -1.89 9.76 -9.64
N ASP A 140 -1.56 8.47 -9.72
CA ASP A 140 -1.98 7.58 -10.80
C ASP A 140 -2.75 6.40 -10.20
N LEU A 141 -4.06 6.34 -10.47
CA LEU A 141 -4.95 5.31 -9.94
C LEU A 141 -5.07 4.17 -10.95
N ARG A 142 -4.82 2.94 -10.49
CA ARG A 142 -4.65 1.76 -11.36
C ARG A 142 -5.41 0.54 -10.82
N GLU A 143 -5.38 -0.53 -11.61
CA GLU A 143 -5.71 -1.92 -11.20
C GLU A 143 -7.11 -2.14 -10.57
N GLU A 144 -8.14 -1.47 -11.07
CA GLU A 144 -9.52 -1.59 -10.55
C GLU A 144 -9.68 -1.19 -9.07
N ALA A 145 -8.72 -0.44 -8.51
CA ALA A 145 -8.75 0.00 -7.12
C ALA A 145 -9.98 0.90 -6.81
N THR A 146 -10.48 0.80 -5.58
CA THR A 146 -11.48 1.70 -5.02
C THR A 146 -10.79 2.76 -4.16
N VAL A 147 -10.81 4.02 -4.62
CA VAL A 147 -10.02 5.10 -4.01
C VAL A 147 -10.90 6.23 -3.49
N ALA A 148 -10.71 6.62 -2.23
CA ALA A 148 -11.42 7.76 -1.64
C ALA A 148 -10.42 8.82 -1.17
N ILE A 149 -10.48 10.02 -1.74
CA ILE A 149 -9.61 11.14 -1.39
C ILE A 149 -10.45 12.28 -0.83
N SER A 150 -10.08 12.80 0.34
CA SER A 150 -10.87 13.85 0.99
C SER A 150 -10.05 14.88 1.75
N GLY A 151 -10.54 16.13 1.77
CA GLY A 151 -9.98 17.20 2.60
C GLY A 151 -8.56 17.63 2.22
N LEU A 152 -8.23 17.63 0.93
CA LEU A 152 -6.90 17.98 0.42
C LEU A 152 -6.94 19.10 -0.61
N THR A 153 -5.91 19.95 -0.61
CA THR A 153 -5.50 20.71 -1.79
C THR A 153 -4.45 19.91 -2.57
N LEU A 154 -4.68 19.70 -3.87
CA LEU A 154 -3.76 19.06 -4.80
C LEU A 154 -3.28 20.12 -5.81
N THR A 155 -1.97 20.39 -5.84
CA THR A 155 -1.42 21.48 -6.65
C THR A 155 -0.11 21.15 -7.35
N GLY A 156 0.15 21.87 -8.44
CA GLY A 156 1.44 21.88 -9.13
C GLY A 156 1.76 20.64 -9.96
N GLY A 157 0.84 19.67 -10.02
CA GLY A 157 1.05 18.45 -10.80
C GLY A 157 1.04 18.70 -12.31
N LYS A 158 1.92 18.00 -13.03
CA LYS A 158 2.18 18.23 -14.45
C LYS A 158 2.38 16.93 -15.23
N ALA A 159 1.34 16.50 -15.95
CA ALA A 159 1.44 15.36 -16.87
C ALA A 159 2.06 15.82 -18.20
N GLY A 160 3.23 15.28 -18.58
CA GLY A 160 3.79 15.57 -19.91
C GLY A 160 5.31 15.60 -20.04
N ASN A 161 6.08 15.14 -19.06
CA ASN A 161 7.54 15.19 -19.16
C ASN A 161 8.20 13.82 -19.39
N SER A 162 7.45 12.76 -19.70
CA SER A 162 8.05 11.43 -19.89
C SER A 162 8.99 11.37 -21.10
N GLY A 163 8.80 12.24 -22.12
CA GLY A 163 9.71 12.49 -23.26
C GLY A 163 10.01 11.28 -24.16
N THR A 164 9.65 10.08 -23.72
CA THR A 164 10.16 8.79 -24.20
C THR A 164 9.05 7.72 -24.16
N TYR A 165 8.03 7.88 -23.33
CA TYR A 165 6.83 7.04 -23.29
C TYR A 165 5.64 7.84 -23.82
N ALA A 166 5.52 7.91 -25.14
CA ALA A 166 4.33 8.45 -25.78
C ALA A 166 3.14 7.52 -25.48
N GLY A 167 2.23 7.95 -24.62
CA GLY A 167 1.10 7.14 -24.15
C GLY A 167 0.15 7.90 -23.21
N HIS A 168 -0.71 7.17 -22.50
CA HIS A 168 -1.69 7.72 -21.54
C HIS A 168 -1.05 8.50 -20.37
N GLU A 169 0.28 8.44 -20.22
CA GLU A 169 1.08 9.17 -19.23
C GLU A 169 1.20 10.68 -19.50
N ASP A 170 0.53 11.22 -20.52
CA ASP A 170 0.50 12.67 -20.79
C ASP A 170 -0.78 13.35 -20.26
N ASN A 171 -1.66 12.62 -19.60
CA ASN A 171 -2.97 13.11 -19.14
C ASN A 171 -3.04 13.29 -17.62
N GLY A 172 -3.96 14.14 -17.13
CA GLY A 172 -4.35 14.16 -15.72
C GLY A 172 -3.32 14.80 -14.79
N GLY A 173 -3.08 16.11 -14.90
CA GLY A 173 -1.98 16.77 -14.18
C GLY A 173 -1.97 16.58 -12.66
N ALA A 174 -3.13 16.46 -12.00
CA ALA A 174 -3.20 16.08 -10.59
C ALA A 174 -3.42 14.57 -10.46
N VAL A 175 -4.48 14.06 -11.09
CA VAL A 175 -4.91 12.67 -10.96
C VAL A 175 -5.15 12.11 -12.35
N ARG A 176 -4.59 10.94 -12.60
CA ARG A 176 -5.01 10.05 -13.68
C ARG A 176 -5.71 8.85 -13.06
N ALA A 177 -6.85 8.46 -13.61
CA ALA A 177 -7.58 7.25 -13.22
C ALA A 177 -7.85 6.41 -14.46
N ASP A 178 -7.35 5.18 -14.44
CA ASP A 178 -7.37 4.22 -15.55
C ASP A 178 -7.87 2.85 -15.06
N TYR A 179 -8.14 1.90 -15.96
CA TYR A 179 -8.48 0.52 -15.60
C TYR A 179 -9.69 0.35 -14.67
N LEU A 180 -10.84 0.98 -14.96
CA LEU A 180 -12.10 0.78 -14.21
C LEU A 180 -12.04 1.17 -12.73
N THR A 181 -11.10 2.01 -12.31
CA THR A 181 -11.02 2.52 -10.93
C THR A 181 -12.32 3.24 -10.54
N ASN A 182 -12.88 2.88 -9.38
CA ASN A 182 -13.97 3.63 -8.76
C ASN A 182 -13.38 4.59 -7.75
N TRP A 183 -13.58 5.89 -7.93
CA TRP A 183 -12.96 6.85 -7.03
C TRP A 183 -13.82 8.05 -6.70
N THR A 184 -13.60 8.57 -5.50
CA THR A 184 -14.36 9.69 -4.96
C THR A 184 -13.42 10.78 -4.49
N LEU A 185 -13.69 12.02 -4.92
CA LEU A 185 -13.13 13.22 -4.31
C LEU A 185 -14.18 13.88 -3.43
N THR A 186 -13.83 14.15 -2.18
CA THR A 186 -14.72 14.83 -1.23
C THR A 186 -14.07 16.04 -0.57
N GLY A 187 -14.61 17.25 -0.77
CA GLY A 187 -14.08 18.43 -0.11
C GLY A 187 -12.63 18.77 -0.50
N CYS A 188 -12.23 18.49 -1.75
CA CYS A 188 -10.88 18.76 -2.23
C CYS A 188 -10.82 20.05 -3.06
N VAL A 189 -9.61 20.56 -3.23
CA VAL A 189 -9.27 21.67 -4.13
C VAL A 189 -8.19 21.19 -5.10
N LEU A 190 -8.43 21.31 -6.40
CA LEU A 190 -7.38 21.08 -7.40
C LEU A 190 -7.05 22.42 -8.07
N THR A 191 -5.78 22.82 -8.02
CA THR A 191 -5.32 24.12 -8.53
C THR A 191 -3.93 24.02 -9.13
N GLY A 192 -3.62 24.82 -10.16
CA GLY A 192 -2.27 24.87 -10.72
C GLY A 192 -1.78 23.57 -11.36
N ASN A 193 -2.69 22.63 -11.67
CA ASN A 193 -2.35 21.36 -12.32
C ASN A 193 -2.51 21.48 -13.84
N SER A 194 -1.63 20.80 -14.58
CA SER A 194 -1.61 20.88 -16.05
C SER A 194 -1.24 19.56 -16.73
N ALA A 195 -1.77 19.35 -17.94
CA ALA A 195 -1.42 18.24 -18.80
C ALA A 195 -1.04 18.78 -20.21
N PRO A 196 0.07 19.53 -20.34
CA PRO A 196 0.37 20.32 -21.53
C PRO A 196 0.56 19.51 -22.81
N ASN A 197 0.90 18.22 -22.71
CA ASN A 197 1.17 17.36 -23.86
C ASN A 197 0.04 16.34 -24.13
N SER A 198 -1.08 16.42 -23.40
CA SER A 198 -2.23 15.55 -23.62
C SER A 198 -2.74 15.69 -25.07
N SER A 199 -2.74 14.59 -25.82
CA SER A 199 -3.00 14.58 -27.26
C SER A 199 -4.45 14.92 -27.65
N PHE A 200 -5.32 15.16 -26.67
CA PHE A 200 -6.75 15.40 -26.89
C PHE A 200 -7.34 16.48 -25.98
N GLY A 201 -6.51 17.25 -25.25
CA GLY A 201 -6.99 18.24 -24.28
C GLY A 201 -7.75 17.62 -23.09
N GLN A 202 -7.52 16.32 -22.84
CA GLN A 202 -8.07 15.57 -21.72
C GLN A 202 -7.32 15.94 -20.44
N GLY A 203 -8.07 16.41 -19.44
CA GLY A 203 -7.66 16.35 -18.05
C GLY A 203 -6.48 17.22 -17.64
N GLY A 204 -6.62 18.55 -17.73
CA GLY A 204 -5.62 19.48 -17.19
C GLY A 204 -5.26 19.15 -15.73
N ALA A 205 -6.27 18.85 -14.90
CA ALA A 205 -6.05 18.34 -13.54
C ALA A 205 -6.48 16.88 -13.37
N ILE A 206 -7.56 16.43 -14.00
CA ILE A 206 -8.07 15.07 -13.82
C ILE A 206 -8.29 14.44 -15.19
N ASP A 207 -7.68 13.29 -15.43
CA ASP A 207 -8.04 12.37 -16.52
C ASP A 207 -8.70 11.13 -15.92
N ASN A 208 -9.90 10.80 -16.39
CA ASN A 208 -10.63 9.62 -15.93
C ASN A 208 -11.13 8.84 -17.16
N SER A 209 -10.21 8.13 -17.82
CA SER A 209 -10.48 7.52 -19.13
C SER A 209 -11.42 6.31 -19.04
N ASP A 210 -11.30 5.53 -17.96
CA ASP A 210 -11.98 4.24 -17.86
C ASP A 210 -12.60 3.98 -16.48
N GLY A 211 -12.52 4.91 -15.52
CA GLY A 211 -13.08 4.78 -14.18
C GLY A 211 -14.42 5.49 -13.95
N GLU A 212 -15.05 5.26 -12.78
CA GLU A 212 -16.18 6.08 -12.31
C GLU A 212 -15.69 7.10 -11.27
N LEU A 213 -15.88 8.39 -11.56
CA LEU A 213 -15.54 9.50 -10.67
C LEU A 213 -16.78 10.07 -9.99
N SER A 214 -16.80 10.06 -8.66
CA SER A 214 -17.77 10.78 -7.84
C SER A 214 -17.16 12.05 -7.22
N LEU A 215 -17.74 13.22 -7.53
CA LEU A 215 -17.33 14.50 -6.96
C LEU A 215 -18.34 14.97 -5.92
N VAL A 216 -17.90 15.07 -4.66
CA VAL A 216 -18.76 15.48 -3.54
C VAL A 216 -18.19 16.73 -2.88
N ASN A 217 -19.00 17.78 -2.72
CA ASN A 217 -18.63 19.01 -2.00
C ASN A 217 -17.28 19.63 -2.39
N GLN A 218 -16.93 19.64 -3.69
CA GLN A 218 -15.65 20.18 -4.14
C GLN A 218 -15.62 21.70 -3.96
N LEU A 219 -14.54 22.20 -3.37
CA LEU A 219 -14.40 23.63 -3.05
C LEU A 219 -13.92 24.44 -4.27
N ALA A 220 -13.06 23.86 -5.11
CA ALA A 220 -12.71 24.41 -6.41
C ALA A 220 -12.00 23.37 -7.31
N LEU A 221 -12.32 23.39 -8.60
CA LEU A 221 -11.58 22.68 -9.63
C LEU A 221 -11.05 23.69 -10.65
N HIS A 222 -9.84 24.20 -10.43
CA HIS A 222 -9.17 25.11 -11.35
C HIS A 222 -8.10 24.36 -12.12
N ALA A 223 -8.47 23.86 -13.30
CA ALA A 223 -7.57 23.21 -14.24
C ALA A 223 -7.46 24.03 -15.52
N ALA A 224 -6.26 24.17 -16.06
CA ALA A 224 -6.07 24.60 -17.44
C ALA A 224 -6.39 23.42 -18.38
N GLY A 225 -7.67 23.14 -18.59
CA GLY A 225 -8.14 22.01 -19.41
C GLY A 225 -9.35 21.32 -18.76
N LYS A 226 -10.34 20.97 -19.58
CA LYS A 226 -11.62 20.41 -19.12
C LYS A 226 -11.41 19.07 -18.39
N ILE A 227 -12.28 18.80 -17.41
CA ILE A 227 -12.53 17.43 -16.92
C ILE A 227 -13.05 16.64 -18.11
N HIS A 228 -12.41 15.53 -18.43
CA HIS A 228 -12.86 14.61 -19.46
C HIS A 228 -13.05 13.23 -18.83
#